data_AF-A0A1Q3E101-F1
#
_entry.id   AF-A0A1Q3E101-F1
#
_cell.length_a   1.000
_cell.length_b   1.000
_cell.length_c   1.000
_cell.angle_alpha   90.00
_cell.angle_beta   90.00
_cell.angle_gamma   90.00
#
_symmetry.space_group_name_H-M   'P 1'
#
loop_
_entity.id
_entity.type
_entity.pdbx_description
1 polymer ?
#
loop_
_entity_poly.entity_id
_entity_poly.type
_entity_poly.pdbx_seq_one_letter_code
_entity_poly.pdbx_strand_id
1 'polypeptide(L)'
;MAQSKALWNEKLSAIQIDLANTAPNVTELLYSSLYRASLTPNNATGETQGVFAGTSSFYFDSLYCSWDTFRTFYPLMALQHPVDYAQIVDNYIDGWRKLGWMPECRANNLPGWTQGGSSGDVIVGHFAINYHNEAAALGIDLEELYSAMLADGDLNPMEWDIQGREVNLYTQFGYVPFDAIDPSSTGRQTREGSRTLEYAFEDFSIRQVALLLNNTADEERYLNRSLWYRNVWDKTVVSDGFQGFMQKRYPNDTDANRECSLQGDNIEGFYESSSWEYSWFAPHDTNGLIDLMGGNSTFVNRLDHFFDAGYYLAGNEPSFQTPIGYHYANQPAKSIQRVRQVVFENFDITPAGLPGNDDQAAMASVLAFHLLGLYPIPGTSQFLILSPFTPNYTIHNTYLNTSTTVTTLGFDPKSIQATIPDGAAAYVKNVTINGVESPTKCHFDFYDVFRAGGDVIIEVTDDIAQGNDCGSAVPESVSMGGFGSLR
;
A
#
# COMPACT_ATOMS: atom_id res chain seq x y z
N MET A 1 -8.61 0.77 -34.94
CA MET A 1 -7.59 1.70 -34.40
C MET A 1 -8.21 2.94 -33.73
N ALA A 2 -9.10 3.71 -34.37
CA ALA A 2 -9.68 4.92 -33.77
C ALA A 2 -10.50 4.68 -32.49
N GLN A 3 -11.36 3.65 -32.47
CA GLN A 3 -12.14 3.28 -31.27
C GLN A 3 -11.24 2.89 -30.09
N SER A 4 -10.24 2.03 -30.32
CA SER A 4 -9.27 1.64 -29.28
C SER A 4 -8.47 2.84 -28.75
N LYS A 5 -8.05 3.78 -29.61
CA LYS A 5 -7.40 5.02 -29.17
C LYS A 5 -8.32 5.89 -28.31
N ALA A 6 -9.61 5.95 -28.63
CA ALA A 6 -10.58 6.70 -27.83
C ALA A 6 -10.76 6.10 -26.44
N LEU A 7 -10.85 4.76 -26.33
CA LEU A 7 -10.93 4.06 -25.03
C LEU A 7 -9.66 4.26 -24.19
N TRP A 8 -8.48 4.21 -24.82
CA TRP A 8 -7.23 4.51 -24.11
C TRP A 8 -7.18 5.96 -23.63
N ASN A 9 -7.57 6.91 -24.48
CA ASN A 9 -7.63 8.31 -24.06
C ASN A 9 -8.63 8.52 -22.92
N GLU A 10 -9.78 7.85 -22.93
CA GLU A 10 -10.74 7.90 -21.82
C GLU A 10 -10.09 7.46 -20.51
N LYS A 11 -9.44 6.29 -20.48
CA LYS A 11 -8.76 5.78 -19.28
C LYS A 11 -7.61 6.68 -18.83
N LEU A 12 -6.70 7.01 -19.73
CA LEU A 12 -5.50 7.79 -19.41
C LEU A 12 -5.81 9.25 -19.06
N SER A 13 -6.91 9.81 -19.58
CA SER A 13 -7.31 11.19 -19.28
C SER A 13 -7.94 11.37 -17.90
N ALA A 14 -8.10 10.30 -17.10
CA ALA A 14 -8.46 10.42 -15.70
C ALA A 14 -7.39 11.17 -14.89
N ILE A 15 -6.13 11.16 -15.35
CA ILE A 15 -5.05 11.99 -14.80
C ILE A 15 -4.44 12.81 -15.94
N GLN A 16 -4.58 14.13 -15.86
CA GLN A 16 -4.07 15.08 -16.85
C GLN A 16 -2.92 15.88 -16.24
N ILE A 17 -1.83 16.05 -16.99
CA ILE A 17 -0.69 16.86 -16.56
C ILE A 17 -0.47 18.01 -17.54
N ASP A 18 0.29 19.03 -17.14
CA ASP A 18 0.79 20.04 -18.06
C ASP A 18 1.86 19.47 -18.99
N LEU A 19 1.43 18.92 -20.13
CA LEU A 19 2.31 18.32 -21.13
C LEU A 19 3.37 19.28 -21.68
N ALA A 20 3.08 20.58 -21.75
CA ALA A 20 3.99 21.56 -22.33
C ALA A 20 5.16 21.88 -21.39
N ASN A 21 4.92 21.83 -20.09
CA ASN A 21 5.90 22.20 -19.06
C ASN A 21 6.42 21.01 -18.23
N THR A 22 5.96 19.78 -18.52
CA THR A 22 6.48 18.54 -17.91
C THR A 22 7.55 17.91 -18.80
N ALA A 23 8.63 17.43 -18.20
CA ALA A 23 9.73 16.79 -18.94
C ALA A 23 9.22 15.55 -19.72
N PRO A 24 9.65 15.33 -20.98
CA PRO A 24 9.14 14.23 -21.81
C PRO A 24 9.29 12.84 -21.19
N ASN A 25 10.40 12.59 -20.50
CA ASN A 25 10.64 11.32 -19.80
C ASN A 25 9.66 11.11 -18.64
N VAL A 26 9.36 12.15 -17.84
CA VAL A 26 8.36 12.10 -16.77
C VAL A 26 6.97 11.81 -17.36
N THR A 27 6.62 12.49 -18.46
CA THR A 27 5.36 12.26 -19.18
C THR A 27 5.24 10.81 -19.65
N GLU A 28 6.30 10.27 -20.26
CA GLU A 28 6.30 8.89 -20.78
C GLU A 28 6.26 7.85 -19.65
N LEU A 29 7.00 8.06 -18.56
CA LEU A 29 6.96 7.19 -17.37
C LEU A 29 5.55 7.18 -16.76
N LEU A 30 4.92 8.35 -16.59
CA LEU A 30 3.58 8.44 -16.00
C LEU A 30 2.54 7.74 -16.88
N TYR A 31 2.43 8.11 -18.17
CA TYR A 31 1.39 7.56 -19.02
C TYR A 31 1.62 6.08 -19.38
N SER A 32 2.87 5.61 -19.43
CA SER A 32 3.14 4.17 -19.54
C SER A 32 2.73 3.42 -18.28
N SER A 33 2.91 4.01 -17.11
CA SER A 33 2.46 3.43 -15.84
C SER A 33 0.93 3.37 -15.76
N LEU A 34 0.22 4.45 -16.10
CA LEU A 34 -1.25 4.47 -16.15
C LEU A 34 -1.81 3.48 -17.19
N TYR A 35 -1.09 3.30 -18.31
CA TYR A 35 -1.41 2.27 -19.29
C TYR A 35 -1.29 0.86 -18.68
N ARG A 36 -0.17 0.53 -18.02
CA ARG A 36 0.02 -0.79 -17.39
C ARG A 36 -1.00 -1.04 -16.27
N ALA A 37 -1.32 -0.02 -15.49
CA ALA A 37 -2.40 -0.04 -14.48
C ALA A 37 -3.82 -0.18 -15.06
N SER A 38 -3.99 -0.19 -16.38
CA SER A 38 -5.28 -0.40 -17.02
C SER A 38 -5.36 -1.74 -17.77
N LEU A 39 -4.37 -2.63 -17.61
CA LEU A 39 -4.32 -3.93 -18.29
C LEU A 39 -4.93 -5.06 -17.47
N THR A 40 -4.74 -5.06 -16.15
CA THR A 40 -5.19 -6.13 -15.25
C THR A 40 -5.76 -5.54 -13.96
N PRO A 41 -6.72 -6.20 -13.30
CA PRO A 41 -7.33 -7.48 -13.68
C PRO A 41 -8.30 -7.39 -14.87
N ASN A 42 -8.56 -8.52 -15.53
CA ASN A 42 -9.37 -8.57 -16.74
C ASN A 42 -10.84 -8.81 -16.39
N ASN A 43 -11.74 -7.91 -16.80
CA ASN A 43 -13.17 -8.14 -16.67
C ASN A 43 -13.61 -9.26 -17.64
N ALA A 44 -13.96 -10.41 -17.08
CA ALA A 44 -14.46 -11.59 -17.79
C ALA A 44 -15.89 -11.93 -17.35
N THR A 45 -16.66 -10.90 -16.96
CA THR A 45 -18.08 -11.04 -16.59
C THR A 45 -18.86 -11.66 -17.74
N GLY A 46 -19.61 -12.73 -17.44
CA GLY A 46 -20.34 -13.53 -18.44
C GLY A 46 -19.54 -14.68 -19.07
N GLU A 47 -18.23 -14.78 -18.80
CA GLU A 47 -17.36 -15.88 -19.26
C GLU A 47 -16.98 -16.85 -18.12
N THR A 48 -17.71 -16.80 -17.01
CA THR A 48 -17.46 -17.58 -15.79
C THR A 48 -17.59 -19.09 -15.99
N GLN A 49 -16.74 -19.87 -15.31
CA GLN A 49 -16.73 -21.33 -15.38
C GLN A 49 -16.56 -21.96 -13.99
N GLY A 50 -16.69 -23.29 -13.90
CA GLY A 50 -16.46 -24.03 -12.66
C GLY A 50 -17.38 -23.59 -11.52
N VAL A 51 -16.82 -23.33 -10.34
CA VAL A 51 -17.57 -22.90 -9.15
C VAL A 51 -18.27 -21.53 -9.34
N PHE A 52 -17.79 -20.71 -10.28
CA PHE A 52 -18.33 -19.39 -10.58
C PHE A 52 -19.38 -19.42 -11.71
N ALA A 53 -19.64 -20.57 -12.33
CA ALA A 53 -20.56 -20.68 -13.45
C ALA A 53 -21.96 -20.16 -13.09
N GLY A 54 -22.45 -19.18 -13.85
CA GLY A 54 -23.78 -18.59 -13.67
C GLY A 54 -23.89 -17.64 -12.48
N THR A 55 -22.76 -17.13 -11.95
CA THR A 55 -22.77 -16.06 -10.97
C THR A 55 -23.43 -14.79 -11.54
N SER A 56 -24.18 -14.07 -10.71
CA SER A 56 -24.74 -12.76 -11.03
C SER A 56 -23.80 -11.60 -10.67
N SER A 57 -22.74 -11.90 -9.92
CA SER A 57 -21.70 -10.97 -9.50
C SER A 57 -20.80 -10.59 -10.68
N PHE A 58 -20.07 -9.49 -10.56
CA PHE A 58 -18.99 -9.19 -11.50
C PHE A 58 -17.87 -10.22 -11.39
N TYR A 59 -17.18 -10.47 -12.50
CA TYR A 59 -16.11 -11.47 -12.54
C TYR A 59 -14.84 -10.92 -13.18
N PHE A 60 -13.76 -10.90 -12.42
CA PHE A 60 -12.44 -10.46 -12.85
C PHE A 60 -11.44 -11.60 -12.73
N ASP A 61 -10.80 -11.99 -13.84
CA ASP A 61 -9.73 -12.97 -13.85
C ASP A 61 -8.36 -12.27 -13.92
N SER A 62 -7.27 -13.03 -13.84
CA SER A 62 -5.91 -12.48 -13.71
C SER A 62 -5.82 -11.57 -12.49
N LEU A 63 -6.11 -12.11 -11.31
CA LEU A 63 -5.72 -11.56 -10.01
C LEU A 63 -4.39 -12.23 -9.64
N TYR A 64 -3.28 -11.80 -10.25
CA TYR A 64 -1.98 -12.48 -10.12
C TYR A 64 -1.31 -12.35 -8.75
N CYS A 65 -1.80 -11.49 -7.85
CA CYS A 65 -1.89 -11.68 -6.39
C CYS A 65 -2.33 -10.35 -5.75
N SER A 66 -3.11 -10.44 -4.67
CA SER A 66 -3.60 -9.25 -3.97
C SER A 66 -2.49 -8.57 -3.17
N TRP A 67 -1.55 -9.37 -2.66
CA TRP A 67 -0.33 -8.93 -1.99
C TRP A 67 0.42 -7.82 -2.72
N ASP A 68 0.58 -7.91 -4.05
CA ASP A 68 1.26 -6.87 -4.82
C ASP A 68 0.42 -5.58 -4.91
N THR A 69 -0.86 -5.76 -5.22
CA THR A 69 -1.73 -4.71 -5.73
C THR A 69 -2.43 -3.90 -4.65
N PHE A 70 -2.62 -4.43 -3.43
CA PHE A 70 -3.27 -3.66 -2.36
C PHE A 70 -2.50 -2.39 -2.00
N ARG A 71 -1.18 -2.40 -2.20
CA ARG A 71 -0.24 -1.38 -1.72
C ARG A 71 -0.54 -0.02 -2.33
N THR A 72 -0.59 0.03 -3.66
CA THR A 72 -0.73 1.28 -4.43
C THR A 72 -1.70 1.16 -5.59
N PHE A 73 -1.95 -0.03 -6.15
CA PHE A 73 -2.81 -0.15 -7.32
C PHE A 73 -4.29 0.17 -7.01
N TYR A 74 -4.86 -0.44 -5.98
CA TYR A 74 -6.24 -0.16 -5.59
C TYR A 74 -6.46 1.25 -5.01
N PRO A 75 -5.52 1.82 -4.23
CA PRO A 75 -5.57 3.24 -3.93
C PRO A 75 -5.53 4.15 -5.16
N LEU A 76 -4.79 3.80 -6.21
CA LEU A 76 -4.83 4.52 -7.49
C LEU A 76 -6.21 4.38 -8.14
N MET A 77 -6.76 3.17 -8.23
CA MET A 77 -8.11 2.93 -8.76
C MET A 77 -9.19 3.71 -8.01
N ALA A 78 -9.06 3.87 -6.69
CA ALA A 78 -9.97 4.67 -5.88
C ALA A 78 -10.01 6.14 -6.32
N LEU A 79 -8.92 6.67 -6.90
CA LEU A 79 -8.87 8.04 -7.43
C LEU A 79 -9.49 8.15 -8.83
N GLN A 80 -9.21 7.20 -9.72
CA GLN A 80 -9.51 7.32 -11.16
C GLN A 80 -10.74 6.52 -11.64
N HIS A 81 -10.98 5.33 -11.09
CA HIS A 81 -11.93 4.34 -11.63
C HIS A 81 -12.74 3.62 -10.53
N PRO A 82 -13.49 4.35 -9.68
CA PRO A 82 -14.21 3.74 -8.54
C PRO A 82 -15.32 2.78 -8.94
N VAL A 83 -15.92 2.92 -10.13
CA VAL A 83 -16.91 1.95 -10.63
C VAL A 83 -16.26 0.60 -10.92
N ASP A 84 -15.13 0.58 -11.65
CA ASP A 84 -14.40 -0.67 -11.91
C ASP A 84 -13.88 -1.28 -10.61
N TYR A 85 -13.42 -0.43 -9.67
CA TYR A 85 -13.00 -0.87 -8.35
C TYR A 85 -14.13 -1.56 -7.58
N ALA A 86 -15.33 -0.98 -7.54
CA ALA A 86 -16.49 -1.61 -6.90
C ALA A 86 -16.83 -2.97 -7.55
N GLN A 87 -16.76 -3.08 -8.87
CA GLN A 87 -17.01 -4.37 -9.53
C GLN A 87 -15.95 -5.42 -9.15
N ILE A 88 -14.69 -5.01 -8.97
CA ILE A 88 -13.64 -5.91 -8.46
C ILE A 88 -13.93 -6.30 -7.00
N VAL A 89 -14.36 -5.37 -6.14
CA VAL A 89 -14.77 -5.66 -4.76
C VAL A 89 -15.90 -6.69 -4.71
N ASP A 90 -16.93 -6.56 -5.56
CA ASP A 90 -17.99 -7.59 -5.67
C ASP A 90 -17.42 -8.95 -6.12
N ASN A 91 -16.42 -8.97 -6.99
CA ASN A 91 -15.72 -10.20 -7.37
C ASN A 91 -14.94 -10.84 -6.20
N TYR A 92 -14.32 -10.06 -5.31
CA TYR A 92 -13.70 -10.58 -4.08
C TYR A 92 -14.75 -11.19 -3.14
N ILE A 93 -15.88 -10.48 -2.94
CA ILE A 93 -17.01 -10.95 -2.13
C ILE A 93 -17.63 -12.21 -2.75
N ASP A 94 -17.75 -12.31 -4.08
CA ASP A 94 -18.23 -13.52 -4.76
C ASP A 94 -17.29 -14.70 -4.53
N GLY A 95 -15.98 -14.48 -4.50
CA GLY A 95 -15.01 -15.50 -4.09
C GLY A 95 -15.35 -16.07 -2.71
N TRP A 96 -15.59 -15.20 -1.73
CA TRP A 96 -16.04 -15.60 -0.40
C TRP A 96 -17.39 -16.34 -0.44
N ARG A 97 -18.40 -15.82 -1.14
CA ARG A 97 -19.72 -16.48 -1.27
C ARG A 97 -19.61 -17.91 -1.83
N LYS A 98 -18.68 -18.14 -2.76
CA LYS A 98 -18.54 -19.42 -3.48
C LYS A 98 -17.60 -20.42 -2.79
N LEU A 99 -16.54 -19.93 -2.15
CA LEU A 99 -15.43 -20.74 -1.65
C LEU A 99 -15.25 -20.67 -0.13
N GLY A 100 -15.83 -19.66 0.52
CA GLY A 100 -15.73 -19.41 1.96
C GLY A 100 -14.65 -18.40 2.37
N TRP A 101 -13.78 -18.00 1.44
CA TRP A 101 -12.69 -17.02 1.63
C TRP A 101 -12.57 -16.14 0.40
N MET A 102 -12.08 -14.91 0.57
CA MET A 102 -11.76 -14.07 -0.58
C MET A 102 -10.53 -14.61 -1.32
N PRO A 103 -10.44 -14.41 -2.66
CA PRO A 103 -9.30 -14.90 -3.42
C PRO A 103 -8.06 -14.06 -3.11
N GLU A 104 -6.96 -14.68 -2.72
CA GLU A 104 -5.68 -13.98 -2.64
C GLU A 104 -5.07 -13.81 -4.04
N CYS A 105 -4.94 -14.92 -4.76
CA CYS A 105 -4.53 -14.94 -6.17
C CYS A 105 -5.46 -15.87 -6.95
N ARG A 106 -5.78 -15.51 -8.19
CA ARG A 106 -6.62 -16.31 -9.08
C ARG A 106 -6.30 -16.04 -10.55
N ALA A 107 -6.06 -17.10 -11.30
CA ALA A 107 -5.86 -17.02 -12.75
C ALA A 107 -6.47 -18.24 -13.44
N ASN A 108 -7.10 -18.03 -14.59
CA ASN A 108 -7.75 -19.09 -15.37
C ASN A 108 -8.83 -19.86 -14.56
N ASN A 109 -9.56 -19.14 -13.69
CA ASN A 109 -10.52 -19.71 -12.74
C ASN A 109 -9.94 -20.64 -11.67
N LEU A 110 -8.61 -20.74 -11.56
CA LEU A 110 -7.93 -21.56 -10.57
C LEU A 110 -7.33 -20.68 -9.48
N PRO A 111 -7.36 -21.12 -8.21
CA PRO A 111 -6.69 -20.40 -7.15
C PRO A 111 -5.18 -20.43 -7.36
N GLY A 112 -4.53 -19.31 -7.10
CA GLY A 112 -3.08 -19.19 -7.03
C GLY A 112 -2.58 -19.40 -5.60
N TRP A 113 -1.26 -19.27 -5.43
CA TRP A 113 -0.63 -19.42 -4.13
C TRP A 113 -0.79 -18.16 -3.30
N THR A 114 -1.17 -18.26 -2.03
CA THR A 114 -1.12 -17.14 -1.10
C THR A 114 0.32 -16.65 -0.96
N GLN A 115 0.49 -15.33 -0.88
CA GLN A 115 1.78 -14.69 -0.69
C GLN A 115 1.89 -14.13 0.73
N GLY A 116 1.19 -13.03 1.02
CA GLY A 116 1.14 -12.42 2.36
C GLY A 116 0.04 -12.92 3.28
N GLY A 117 -1.05 -13.49 2.73
CA GLY A 117 -2.23 -13.85 3.51
C GLY A 117 -3.52 -13.64 2.77
N SER A 118 -4.43 -12.88 3.39
CA SER A 118 -5.67 -12.41 2.79
C SER A 118 -5.59 -10.90 2.55
N SER A 119 -4.68 -10.50 1.67
CA SER A 119 -4.47 -9.11 1.29
C SER A 119 -5.69 -8.50 0.57
N GLY A 120 -6.62 -9.34 0.11
CA GLY A 120 -7.99 -8.98 -0.26
C GLY A 120 -8.72 -8.14 0.80
N ASP A 121 -8.46 -8.37 2.09
CA ASP A 121 -9.03 -7.58 3.19
C ASP A 121 -8.67 -6.11 3.07
N VAL A 122 -7.40 -5.81 2.80
CA VAL A 122 -6.93 -4.42 2.65
C VAL A 122 -7.60 -3.75 1.45
N ILE A 123 -7.81 -4.50 0.37
CA ILE A 123 -8.44 -4.02 -0.86
C ILE A 123 -9.91 -3.67 -0.60
N VAL A 124 -10.70 -4.58 -0.04
CA VAL A 124 -12.13 -4.32 0.19
C VAL A 124 -12.34 -3.32 1.34
N GLY A 125 -11.46 -3.34 2.35
CA GLY A 125 -11.46 -2.36 3.44
C GLY A 125 -11.14 -0.95 2.95
N HIS A 126 -10.16 -0.78 2.06
CA HIS A 126 -9.86 0.54 1.47
C HIS A 126 -11.04 1.10 0.68
N PHE A 127 -11.77 0.24 -0.05
CA PHE A 127 -13.02 0.64 -0.70
C PHE A 127 -14.07 1.10 0.33
N ALA A 128 -14.30 0.32 1.38
CA ALA A 128 -15.25 0.67 2.43
C ALA A 128 -14.89 2.02 3.07
N ILE A 129 -13.62 2.27 3.39
CA ILE A 129 -13.20 3.53 4.00
C ILE A 129 -13.42 4.73 3.08
N ASN A 130 -13.18 4.63 1.78
CA ASN A 130 -13.30 5.78 0.87
C ASN A 130 -14.70 5.96 0.25
N TYR A 131 -15.50 4.89 0.16
CA TYR A 131 -16.75 4.84 -0.61
C TYR A 131 -17.94 4.26 0.14
N HIS A 132 -17.91 4.10 1.47
CA HIS A 132 -19.05 3.56 2.24
C HIS A 132 -20.38 4.30 1.98
N ASN A 133 -20.34 5.61 1.75
CA ASN A 133 -21.53 6.43 1.45
C ASN A 133 -22.18 6.04 0.11
N GLU A 134 -21.38 5.56 -0.84
CA GLU A 134 -21.80 5.19 -2.18
C GLU A 134 -21.85 3.67 -2.40
N ALA A 135 -21.42 2.87 -1.43
CA ALA A 135 -21.29 1.42 -1.54
C ALA A 135 -22.56 0.77 -2.11
N ALA A 136 -23.72 1.07 -1.53
CA ALA A 136 -25.01 0.52 -2.00
C ALA A 136 -25.34 0.95 -3.44
N ALA A 137 -25.02 2.18 -3.84
CA ALA A 137 -25.24 2.67 -5.21
C ALA A 137 -24.24 2.07 -6.22
N LEU A 138 -23.06 1.69 -5.73
CA LEU A 138 -22.04 0.96 -6.47
C LEU A 138 -22.27 -0.57 -6.48
N GLY A 139 -23.33 -1.05 -5.82
CA GLY A 139 -23.71 -2.47 -5.78
C GLY A 139 -22.99 -3.29 -4.71
N ILE A 140 -22.37 -2.64 -3.72
CA ILE A 140 -21.66 -3.29 -2.61
C ILE A 140 -22.50 -3.24 -1.34
N ASP A 141 -22.72 -4.42 -0.75
CA ASP A 141 -23.27 -4.57 0.59
C ASP A 141 -22.12 -4.57 1.60
N LEU A 142 -22.08 -3.56 2.48
CA LEU A 142 -21.03 -3.42 3.48
C LEU A 142 -21.08 -4.51 4.57
N GLU A 143 -22.25 -5.09 4.84
CA GLU A 143 -22.37 -6.19 5.80
C GLU A 143 -21.83 -7.49 5.21
N GLU A 144 -22.07 -7.76 3.92
CA GLU A 144 -21.46 -8.90 3.24
C GLU A 144 -19.94 -8.70 3.06
N LEU A 145 -19.50 -7.50 2.71
CA LEU A 145 -18.08 -7.15 2.65
C LEU A 145 -17.41 -7.44 4.00
N TYR A 146 -18.00 -6.96 5.09
CA TYR A 146 -17.47 -7.20 6.43
C TYR A 146 -17.51 -8.69 6.82
N SER A 147 -18.57 -9.41 6.45
CA SER A 147 -18.66 -10.87 6.68
C SER A 147 -17.58 -11.65 5.94
N ALA A 148 -17.22 -11.24 4.72
CA ALA A 148 -16.12 -11.83 3.97
C ALA A 148 -14.77 -11.59 4.67
N MET A 149 -14.54 -10.37 5.15
CA MET A 149 -13.34 -10.02 5.92
C MET A 149 -13.22 -10.81 7.23
N LEU A 150 -14.33 -10.99 7.95
CA LEU A 150 -14.36 -11.81 9.16
C LEU A 150 -14.04 -13.28 8.85
N ALA A 151 -14.51 -13.81 7.72
CA ALA A 151 -14.19 -15.18 7.32
C ALA A 151 -12.69 -15.37 7.10
N ASP A 152 -12.02 -14.43 6.43
CA ASP A 152 -10.57 -14.47 6.23
C ASP A 152 -9.79 -14.32 7.55
N GLY A 153 -10.26 -13.43 8.43
CA GLY A 153 -9.61 -13.15 9.72
C GLY A 153 -9.85 -14.18 10.83
N ASP A 154 -10.94 -14.96 10.78
CA ASP A 154 -11.38 -15.84 11.87
C ASP A 154 -11.52 -17.33 11.48
N LEU A 155 -11.70 -17.66 10.21
CA LEU A 155 -11.87 -19.05 9.79
C LEU A 155 -10.56 -19.64 9.27
N ASN A 156 -10.07 -20.66 9.94
CA ASN A 156 -8.94 -21.44 9.49
C ASN A 156 -9.33 -22.31 8.27
N PRO A 157 -8.74 -22.10 7.08
CA PRO A 157 -8.98 -22.91 5.91
C PRO A 157 -8.37 -24.29 6.09
N MET A 158 -8.79 -25.28 5.30
CA MET A 158 -8.16 -26.61 5.28
C MET A 158 -6.80 -26.60 4.56
N GLU A 159 -6.61 -25.68 3.61
CA GLU A 159 -5.36 -25.48 2.87
C GLU A 159 -5.11 -23.97 2.75
N TRP A 160 -4.15 -23.44 3.52
CA TRP A 160 -3.86 -22.00 3.54
C TRP A 160 -2.89 -21.57 2.42
N ASP A 161 -2.32 -22.50 1.65
CA ASP A 161 -1.48 -22.12 0.50
C ASP A 161 -2.29 -21.48 -0.62
N ILE A 162 -3.63 -21.55 -0.63
CA ILE A 162 -4.46 -21.06 -1.74
C ILE A 162 -5.65 -20.18 -1.34
N GLN A 163 -5.89 -20.01 -0.03
CA GLN A 163 -7.02 -19.25 0.50
C GLN A 163 -6.83 -18.94 1.98
N GLY A 164 -7.42 -17.85 2.48
CA GLY A 164 -7.45 -17.50 3.90
C GLY A 164 -6.07 -17.40 4.55
N ARG A 165 -6.03 -17.66 5.86
CA ARG A 165 -4.84 -17.52 6.72
C ARG A 165 -4.63 -18.74 7.60
N GLU A 166 -3.42 -18.92 8.14
CA GLU A 166 -3.15 -19.89 9.22
C GLU A 166 -3.66 -19.38 10.59
N VAL A 167 -4.98 -19.15 10.69
CA VAL A 167 -5.65 -18.43 11.80
C VAL A 167 -5.48 -19.13 13.14
N ASN A 168 -5.60 -20.46 13.19
CA ASN A 168 -5.57 -21.20 14.44
C ASN A 168 -4.26 -21.00 15.21
N LEU A 169 -3.13 -21.16 14.53
CA LEU A 169 -1.82 -20.97 15.16
C LEU A 169 -1.53 -19.48 15.37
N TYR A 170 -1.87 -18.62 14.40
CA TYR A 170 -1.71 -17.18 14.55
C TYR A 170 -2.42 -16.64 15.81
N THR A 171 -3.66 -17.02 16.05
CA THR A 171 -4.45 -16.60 17.22
C THR A 171 -4.01 -17.27 18.51
N GLN A 172 -3.52 -18.52 18.46
CA GLN A 172 -2.98 -19.20 19.63
C GLN A 172 -1.71 -18.54 20.16
N PHE A 173 -0.80 -18.14 19.27
CA PHE A 173 0.53 -17.64 19.63
C PHE A 173 0.65 -16.11 19.58
N GLY A 174 -0.26 -15.43 18.91
CA GLY A 174 -0.14 -14.00 18.61
C GLY A 174 0.83 -13.70 17.46
N TYR A 175 1.26 -14.72 16.72
CA TYR A 175 2.13 -14.65 15.55
C TYR A 175 2.03 -16.00 14.83
N VAL A 176 2.47 -16.09 13.57
CA VAL A 176 2.60 -17.36 12.86
C VAL A 176 3.88 -18.05 13.31
N PRO A 177 3.83 -19.17 14.05
CA PRO A 177 5.02 -19.85 14.52
C PRO A 177 5.62 -20.79 13.46
N PHE A 178 6.95 -20.89 13.43
CA PHE A 178 7.68 -21.91 12.66
C PHE A 178 7.77 -23.22 13.46
N ASP A 179 7.76 -24.36 12.75
CA ASP A 179 7.81 -25.72 13.35
C ASP A 179 6.63 -25.99 14.31
N ALA A 180 5.47 -25.44 13.97
CA ALA A 180 4.20 -25.76 14.60
C ALA A 180 3.30 -26.45 13.59
N ILE A 181 2.46 -27.37 14.06
CA ILE A 181 1.56 -28.13 13.20
C ILE A 181 0.14 -27.95 13.70
N ASP A 182 -0.73 -27.43 12.83
CA ASP A 182 -2.17 -27.54 12.98
C ASP A 182 -2.64 -28.83 12.30
N PRO A 183 -3.11 -29.86 13.04
CA PRO A 183 -3.57 -31.10 12.43
C PRO A 183 -4.87 -30.97 11.62
N SER A 184 -5.56 -29.82 11.74
CA SER A 184 -6.82 -29.55 11.02
C SER A 184 -6.63 -28.87 9.68
N SER A 185 -5.40 -28.50 9.32
CA SER A 185 -5.11 -27.76 8.11
C SER A 185 -3.70 -28.05 7.56
N THR A 186 -3.45 -27.69 6.31
CA THR A 186 -2.20 -27.91 5.60
C THR A 186 -1.77 -26.65 4.85
N GLY A 187 -0.47 -26.57 4.56
CA GLY A 187 0.15 -25.55 3.74
C GLY A 187 1.64 -25.44 4.06
N ARG A 188 2.35 -24.56 3.36
CA ARG A 188 3.80 -24.40 3.51
C ARG A 188 4.15 -23.73 4.84
N GLN A 189 5.00 -24.41 5.60
CA GLN A 189 5.69 -23.87 6.78
C GLN A 189 6.85 -22.98 6.32
N THR A 190 6.49 -21.83 5.73
CA THR A 190 7.42 -20.78 5.29
C THR A 190 6.85 -19.40 5.61
N ARG A 191 7.69 -18.36 5.53
CA ARG A 191 7.26 -16.94 5.53
C ARG A 191 6.58 -16.50 6.84
N GLU A 192 6.89 -17.15 7.95
CA GLU A 192 6.21 -16.94 9.23
C GLU A 192 6.33 -15.50 9.75
N GLY A 193 7.53 -14.93 9.62
CA GLY A 193 7.82 -13.55 9.97
C GLY A 193 6.98 -12.60 9.11
N SER A 194 7.08 -12.69 7.79
CA SER A 194 6.32 -11.81 6.89
C SER A 194 4.81 -12.02 6.99
N ARG A 195 4.29 -13.25 7.06
CA ARG A 195 2.86 -13.52 7.26
C ARG A 195 2.34 -12.92 8.56
N THR A 196 3.12 -12.95 9.65
CA THR A 196 2.71 -12.28 10.90
C THR A 196 2.54 -10.77 10.71
N LEU A 197 3.45 -10.12 9.97
CA LEU A 197 3.41 -8.68 9.71
C LEU A 197 2.24 -8.31 8.79
N GLU A 198 2.03 -9.09 7.73
CA GLU A 198 0.93 -8.90 6.77
C GLU A 198 -0.42 -9.17 7.44
N TYR A 199 -0.59 -10.26 8.20
CA TYR A 199 -1.84 -10.57 8.94
C TYR A 199 -2.20 -9.48 9.94
N ALA A 200 -1.21 -8.88 10.60
CA ALA A 200 -1.44 -7.75 11.51
C ALA A 200 -1.96 -6.51 10.75
N PHE A 201 -1.48 -6.27 9.53
CA PHE A 201 -2.00 -5.18 8.70
C PHE A 201 -3.37 -5.50 8.09
N GLU A 202 -3.61 -6.74 7.70
CA GLU A 202 -4.92 -7.21 7.25
C GLU A 202 -5.94 -7.10 8.40
N ASP A 203 -5.58 -7.47 9.64
CA ASP A 203 -6.38 -7.26 10.85
C ASP A 203 -6.68 -5.77 11.11
N PHE A 204 -5.73 -4.86 10.84
CA PHE A 204 -6.00 -3.43 10.88
C PHE A 204 -7.11 -3.03 9.90
N SER A 205 -7.12 -3.58 8.70
CA SER A 205 -8.17 -3.28 7.72
C SER A 205 -9.55 -3.77 8.19
N ILE A 206 -9.63 -4.97 8.77
CA ILE A 206 -10.87 -5.48 9.39
C ILE A 206 -11.34 -4.54 10.51
N ARG A 207 -10.40 -4.08 11.35
CA ARG A 207 -10.68 -3.10 12.41
C ARG A 207 -11.27 -1.79 11.87
N GLN A 208 -10.76 -1.28 10.74
CA GLN A 208 -11.31 -0.07 10.12
C GLN A 208 -12.78 -0.25 9.72
N VAL A 209 -13.13 -1.39 9.12
CA VAL A 209 -14.52 -1.66 8.74
C VAL A 209 -15.40 -1.94 9.96
N ALA A 210 -14.89 -2.62 10.99
CA ALA A 210 -15.60 -2.79 12.25
C ALA A 210 -15.94 -1.43 12.90
N LEU A 211 -14.99 -0.49 12.89
CA LEU A 211 -15.21 0.89 13.36
C LEU A 211 -16.30 1.60 12.52
N LEU A 212 -16.25 1.47 11.20
CA LEU A 212 -17.25 2.04 10.28
C LEU A 212 -18.68 1.57 10.60
N LEU A 213 -18.82 0.27 10.89
CA LEU A 213 -20.11 -0.36 11.18
C LEU A 213 -20.51 -0.24 12.66
N ASN A 214 -19.76 0.51 13.47
CA ASN A 214 -19.95 0.65 14.92
C ASN A 214 -19.93 -0.68 15.70
N ASN A 215 -19.21 -1.68 15.19
CA ASN A 215 -19.00 -2.95 15.88
C ASN A 215 -17.82 -2.84 16.85
N THR A 216 -18.10 -2.25 18.01
CA THR A 216 -17.09 -1.97 19.06
C THR A 216 -16.32 -3.20 19.56
N ALA A 217 -16.95 -4.38 19.60
CA ALA A 217 -16.28 -5.59 20.09
C ALA A 217 -15.22 -6.09 19.10
N ASP A 218 -15.53 -6.08 17.81
CA ASP A 218 -14.57 -6.44 16.78
C ASP A 218 -13.53 -5.34 16.55
N GLU A 219 -13.92 -4.07 16.68
CA GLU A 219 -12.99 -2.94 16.62
C GLU A 219 -11.87 -3.11 17.67
N GLU A 220 -12.21 -3.38 18.94
CA GLU A 220 -11.23 -3.62 20.01
C GLU A 220 -10.38 -4.87 19.72
N ARG A 221 -11.02 -5.97 19.29
CA ARG A 221 -10.36 -7.25 19.01
C ARG A 221 -9.31 -7.12 17.90
N TYR A 222 -9.70 -6.56 16.76
CA TYR A 222 -8.81 -6.41 15.61
C TYR A 222 -7.83 -5.25 15.80
N LEU A 223 -8.14 -4.24 16.61
CA LEU A 223 -7.16 -3.23 17.04
C LEU A 223 -6.01 -3.92 17.77
N ASN A 224 -6.31 -4.77 18.75
CA ASN A 224 -5.29 -5.51 19.48
C ASN A 224 -4.50 -6.47 18.58
N ARG A 225 -5.17 -7.23 17.71
CA ARG A 225 -4.49 -8.13 16.75
C ARG A 225 -3.62 -7.36 15.75
N SER A 226 -4.02 -6.15 15.35
CA SER A 226 -3.21 -5.34 14.45
C SER A 226 -1.86 -4.95 15.04
N LEU A 227 -1.67 -5.02 16.35
CA LEU A 227 -0.40 -4.74 17.02
C LEU A 227 0.48 -5.99 17.18
N TRP A 228 0.04 -7.16 16.70
CA TRP A 228 0.78 -8.43 16.82
C TRP A 228 2.04 -8.50 15.95
N TYR A 229 2.23 -7.59 14.99
CA TYR A 229 3.50 -7.41 14.30
C TYR A 229 4.67 -7.24 15.30
N ARG A 230 4.40 -6.68 16.50
CA ARG A 230 5.39 -6.50 17.58
C ARG A 230 5.86 -7.81 18.19
N ASN A 231 5.10 -8.89 18.08
CA ASN A 231 5.43 -10.18 18.70
C ASN A 231 6.59 -10.89 18.00
N VAL A 232 6.84 -10.57 16.73
CA VAL A 232 7.99 -11.05 15.97
C VAL A 232 9.19 -10.10 16.01
N TRP A 233 9.09 -8.97 16.72
CA TRP A 233 10.24 -8.11 16.97
C TRP A 233 11.23 -8.73 17.95
N ASP A 234 12.45 -8.99 17.51
CA ASP A 234 13.54 -9.47 18.35
C ASP A 234 14.54 -8.37 18.66
N LYS A 235 14.38 -7.75 19.83
CA LYS A 235 15.29 -6.72 20.36
C LYS A 235 16.74 -7.20 20.60
N THR A 236 17.00 -8.51 20.58
CA THR A 236 18.34 -9.05 20.86
C THR A 236 19.20 -9.16 19.61
N VAL A 237 18.58 -9.21 18.44
CA VAL A 237 19.29 -9.29 17.15
C VAL A 237 20.01 -7.97 16.88
N VAL A 238 21.26 -8.07 16.46
CA VAL A 238 22.09 -6.95 16.04
C VAL A 238 22.63 -7.23 14.65
N SER A 239 22.40 -6.31 13.72
CA SER A 239 22.92 -6.36 12.35
C SER A 239 23.36 -4.94 11.95
N ASP A 240 24.55 -4.83 11.38
CA ASP A 240 25.22 -3.57 11.02
C ASP A 240 25.18 -2.48 12.10
N GLY A 241 25.28 -2.88 13.36
CA GLY A 241 25.28 -1.95 14.50
C GLY A 241 23.89 -1.46 14.93
N PHE A 242 22.82 -1.86 14.24
CA PHE A 242 21.45 -1.62 14.66
C PHE A 242 20.93 -2.80 15.48
N GLN A 243 20.15 -2.49 16.52
CA GLN A 243 19.53 -3.49 17.39
C GLN A 243 18.04 -3.59 17.09
N GLY A 244 17.50 -4.81 17.15
CA GLY A 244 16.09 -5.07 16.95
C GLY A 244 15.72 -5.31 15.50
N PHE A 245 15.17 -6.48 15.19
CA PHE A 245 14.72 -6.86 13.85
C PHE A 245 13.49 -7.73 13.95
N MET A 246 12.61 -7.69 12.95
CA MET A 246 11.57 -8.70 12.82
C MET A 246 12.22 -10.05 12.54
N GLN A 247 11.74 -11.11 13.17
CA GLN A 247 12.35 -12.43 13.06
C GLN A 247 11.27 -13.50 13.05
N LYS A 248 11.53 -14.59 12.33
CA LYS A 248 10.80 -15.84 12.50
C LYS A 248 10.83 -16.28 13.97
N ARG A 249 9.73 -16.85 14.46
CA ARG A 249 9.59 -17.29 15.86
C ARG A 249 9.14 -18.74 15.90
N TYR A 250 9.70 -19.50 16.85
CA TYR A 250 9.24 -20.84 17.18
C TYR A 250 8.26 -20.77 18.35
N PRO A 251 7.39 -21.77 18.57
CA PRO A 251 6.50 -21.83 19.73
C PRO A 251 7.20 -21.61 21.07
N ASN A 252 8.45 -22.07 21.19
CA ASN A 252 9.29 -21.94 22.38
C ASN A 252 10.51 -21.02 22.17
N ASP A 253 10.52 -20.24 21.08
CA ASP A 253 11.57 -19.28 20.69
C ASP A 253 13.01 -19.85 20.75
N THR A 254 13.18 -21.09 20.30
CA THR A 254 14.45 -21.82 20.37
C THR A 254 15.40 -21.55 19.20
N ASP A 255 15.06 -20.65 18.27
CA ASP A 255 15.90 -20.39 17.11
C ASP A 255 17.16 -19.61 17.49
N ALA A 256 18.31 -20.20 17.17
CA ALA A 256 19.60 -19.55 17.30
C ALA A 256 20.06 -18.89 15.99
N ASN A 257 19.44 -19.21 14.85
CA ASN A 257 19.71 -18.51 13.59
C ASN A 257 18.78 -17.30 13.47
N ARG A 258 19.36 -16.14 13.13
CA ARG A 258 18.66 -14.84 13.14
C ARG A 258 19.24 -13.95 12.04
N GLU A 259 19.23 -14.44 10.81
CA GLU A 259 19.83 -13.68 9.71
C GLU A 259 18.93 -12.50 9.29
N CYS A 260 19.56 -11.36 8.99
CA CYS A 260 18.83 -10.17 8.58
C CYS A 260 18.82 -9.92 7.06
N SER A 261 19.71 -10.58 6.30
CA SER A 261 19.86 -10.44 4.85
C SER A 261 19.02 -11.44 4.07
N LEU A 262 18.72 -11.14 2.80
CA LEU A 262 17.99 -12.03 1.90
C LEU A 262 18.80 -13.30 1.62
N GLN A 263 18.19 -14.45 1.86
CA GLN A 263 18.82 -15.76 1.66
C GLN A 263 18.35 -16.46 0.39
N GLY A 264 19.24 -17.23 -0.24
CA GLY A 264 18.95 -17.94 -1.49
C GLY A 264 17.98 -19.12 -1.33
N ASP A 265 17.83 -19.66 -0.14
CA ASP A 265 16.90 -20.76 0.19
C ASP A 265 15.62 -20.27 0.90
N ASN A 266 15.58 -19.00 1.28
CA ASN A 266 14.46 -18.31 1.93
C ASN A 266 13.90 -19.02 3.17
N ILE A 267 14.78 -19.63 3.99
CA ILE A 267 14.38 -20.40 5.18
C ILE A 267 14.18 -19.55 6.45
N GLU A 268 14.49 -18.27 6.40
CA GLU A 268 14.49 -17.35 7.56
C GLU A 268 13.12 -16.69 7.82
N GLY A 269 12.08 -17.13 7.10
CA GLY A 269 10.68 -16.80 7.42
C GLY A 269 10.18 -15.48 6.82
N PHE A 270 10.80 -14.96 5.76
CA PHE A 270 10.33 -13.79 5.02
C PHE A 270 9.98 -14.17 3.59
N TYR A 271 9.05 -13.47 2.94
CA TYR A 271 8.66 -13.75 1.56
C TYR A 271 9.36 -12.79 0.60
N GLU A 272 10.11 -13.34 -0.38
CA GLU A 272 10.83 -12.60 -1.43
C GLU A 272 11.78 -11.49 -0.93
N SER A 273 12.08 -11.48 0.37
CA SER A 273 12.65 -10.32 1.03
C SER A 273 13.42 -10.75 2.27
N SER A 274 14.10 -9.79 2.88
CA SER A 274 14.92 -9.97 4.07
C SER A 274 14.24 -9.42 5.31
N SER A 275 14.75 -9.77 6.49
CA SER A 275 14.32 -9.08 7.72
C SER A 275 14.67 -7.58 7.68
N TRP A 276 15.77 -7.19 7.02
CA TRP A 276 16.14 -5.79 6.81
C TRP A 276 15.04 -4.99 6.10
N GLU A 277 14.39 -5.58 5.10
CA GLU A 277 13.26 -4.97 4.39
C GLU A 277 11.95 -5.09 5.18
N TYR A 278 11.58 -6.29 5.64
CA TYR A 278 10.31 -6.50 6.34
C TYR A 278 10.24 -5.84 7.72
N SER A 279 11.37 -5.49 8.33
CA SER A 279 11.38 -4.73 9.59
C SER A 279 10.81 -3.31 9.46
N TRP A 280 10.54 -2.85 8.25
CA TRP A 280 9.84 -1.60 7.96
C TRP A 280 8.32 -1.78 7.74
N PHE A 281 7.79 -3.01 7.85
CA PHE A 281 6.41 -3.31 7.48
C PHE A 281 5.42 -3.20 8.66
N ALA A 282 4.90 -2.00 8.88
CA ALA A 282 3.69 -1.74 9.66
C ALA A 282 3.04 -0.41 9.20
N PRO A 283 2.42 -0.39 7.99
CA PRO A 283 1.89 0.86 7.41
C PRO A 283 0.90 1.58 8.32
N HIS A 284 0.10 0.82 9.07
CA HIS A 284 -0.89 1.31 10.03
C HIS A 284 -0.28 1.85 11.33
N ASP A 285 0.98 1.52 11.63
CA ASP A 285 1.60 1.84 12.92
C ASP A 285 3.11 2.12 12.80
N THR A 286 3.50 2.93 11.82
CA THR A 286 4.92 3.24 11.58
C THR A 286 5.57 3.96 12.77
N ASN A 287 4.82 4.78 13.54
CA ASN A 287 5.36 5.31 14.79
C ASN A 287 5.59 4.24 15.87
N GLY A 288 4.84 3.14 15.86
CA GLY A 288 5.15 1.97 16.68
C GLY A 288 6.49 1.33 16.29
N LEU A 289 6.84 1.30 15.00
CA LEU A 289 8.18 0.88 14.55
C LEU A 289 9.28 1.84 15.01
N ILE A 290 9.03 3.15 14.95
CA ILE A 290 9.96 4.17 15.48
C ILE A 290 10.26 3.89 16.96
N ASP A 291 9.23 3.62 17.77
CA ASP A 291 9.39 3.30 19.19
C ASP A 291 10.19 2.01 19.40
N LEU A 292 9.88 0.94 18.63
CA LEU A 292 10.62 -0.33 18.68
C LEU A 292 12.11 -0.15 18.33
N MET A 293 12.42 0.74 17.38
CA MET A 293 13.77 1.04 16.92
C MET A 293 14.51 2.03 17.82
N GLY A 294 13.88 2.57 18.86
CA GLY A 294 14.51 3.47 19.82
C GLY A 294 14.44 4.96 19.46
N GLY A 295 13.42 5.37 18.72
CA GLY A 295 13.06 6.78 18.47
C GLY A 295 13.57 7.35 17.13
N ASN A 296 13.09 8.56 16.80
CA ASN A 296 13.28 9.19 15.47
C ASN A 296 14.74 9.22 14.99
N SER A 297 15.70 9.55 15.86
CA SER A 297 17.10 9.65 15.44
C SER A 297 17.66 8.29 15.01
N THR A 298 17.35 7.22 15.74
CA THR A 298 17.81 5.87 15.40
C THR A 298 17.10 5.37 14.15
N PHE A 299 15.79 5.60 14.06
CA PHE A 299 14.99 5.25 12.89
C PHE A 299 15.52 5.89 11.60
N VAL A 300 15.81 7.19 11.62
CA VAL A 300 16.34 7.92 10.46
C VAL A 300 17.74 7.45 10.09
N ASN A 301 18.65 7.26 11.06
CA ASN A 301 19.98 6.72 10.78
C ASN A 301 19.93 5.31 10.20
N ARG A 302 18.97 4.49 10.66
CA ARG A 302 18.75 3.14 10.17
C ARG A 302 18.17 3.13 8.76
N LEU A 303 17.26 4.05 8.44
CA LEU A 303 16.78 4.23 7.08
C LEU A 303 17.91 4.68 6.15
N ASP A 304 18.71 5.68 6.55
CA ASP A 304 19.86 6.14 5.76
C ASP A 304 20.79 4.96 5.46
N HIS A 305 21.16 4.16 6.49
CA HIS A 305 21.96 2.94 6.31
C HIS A 305 21.29 1.89 5.42
N PHE A 306 19.99 1.65 5.58
CA PHE A 306 19.25 0.67 4.80
C PHE A 306 19.35 0.92 3.30
N PHE A 307 19.23 2.18 2.87
CA PHE A 307 19.44 2.53 1.47
C PHE A 307 20.93 2.51 1.08
N ASP A 308 21.81 3.11 1.89
CA ASP A 308 23.23 3.28 1.54
C ASP A 308 23.99 1.95 1.49
N ALA A 309 23.57 0.96 2.30
CA ALA A 309 24.11 -0.40 2.30
C ALA A 309 23.52 -1.29 1.19
N GLY A 310 22.54 -0.81 0.42
CA GLY A 310 21.92 -1.53 -0.68
C GLY A 310 20.92 -2.61 -0.25
N TYR A 311 20.32 -2.48 0.93
CA TYR A 311 19.25 -3.39 1.38
C TYR A 311 17.88 -3.06 0.76
N TYR A 312 17.69 -1.84 0.27
CA TYR A 312 16.48 -1.45 -0.44
C TYR A 312 16.42 -2.09 -1.83
N LEU A 313 15.33 -2.81 -2.10
CA LEU A 313 15.04 -3.41 -3.41
C LEU A 313 13.81 -2.74 -4.02
N ALA A 314 14.02 -1.87 -5.02
CA ALA A 314 12.93 -1.11 -5.65
C ALA A 314 11.92 -1.99 -6.38
N GLY A 315 12.36 -3.15 -6.88
CA GLY A 315 11.54 -4.15 -7.56
C GLY A 315 10.84 -5.14 -6.63
N ASN A 316 10.73 -4.82 -5.33
CA ASN A 316 10.11 -5.68 -4.33
C ASN A 316 9.07 -4.91 -3.51
N GLU A 317 7.87 -5.45 -3.43
CA GLU A 317 6.66 -4.86 -2.89
C GLU A 317 6.75 -4.46 -1.40
N PRO A 318 7.40 -5.22 -0.49
CA PRO A 318 7.57 -4.82 0.90
C PRO A 318 8.34 -3.50 1.07
N SER A 319 9.14 -3.14 0.05
CA SER A 319 9.98 -1.95 0.08
C SER A 319 9.24 -0.66 -0.32
N PHE A 320 8.03 -0.73 -0.90
CA PHE A 320 7.34 0.43 -1.50
C PHE A 320 7.17 1.63 -0.55
N GLN A 321 6.82 1.38 0.71
CA GLN A 321 6.62 2.46 1.70
C GLN A 321 7.92 3.00 2.30
N THR A 322 9.03 2.27 2.19
CA THR A 322 10.27 2.63 2.92
C THR A 322 10.81 4.02 2.58
N PRO A 323 10.76 4.54 1.33
CA PRO A 323 11.23 5.90 1.04
C PRO A 323 10.43 6.98 1.77
N ILE A 324 9.14 6.74 2.05
CA ILE A 324 8.28 7.70 2.75
C ILE A 324 8.41 7.65 4.27
N GLY A 325 9.15 6.68 4.83
CA GLY A 325 9.32 6.48 6.26
C GLY A 325 9.84 7.72 7.02
N TYR A 326 10.65 8.58 6.38
CA TYR A 326 11.14 9.81 7.02
C TYR A 326 10.01 10.80 7.38
N HIS A 327 8.83 10.74 6.73
CA HIS A 327 7.67 11.56 7.11
C HIS A 327 7.24 11.28 8.56
N TYR A 328 7.17 10.01 8.95
CA TYR A 328 6.79 9.60 10.31
C TYR A 328 7.81 10.06 11.36
N ALA A 329 9.08 10.18 10.98
CA ALA A 329 10.13 10.74 11.83
C ALA A 329 10.26 12.27 11.77
N ASN A 330 9.25 12.96 11.21
CA ASN A 330 9.19 14.41 11.03
C ASN A 330 10.33 14.98 10.17
N GLN A 331 10.77 14.23 9.14
CA GLN A 331 11.82 14.64 8.18
C GLN A 331 11.38 14.42 6.71
N PRO A 332 10.27 15.02 6.25
CA PRO A 332 9.72 14.78 4.91
C PRO A 332 10.66 15.18 3.76
N ALA A 333 11.59 16.12 3.96
CA ALA A 333 12.55 16.49 2.91
C ALA A 333 13.46 15.31 2.51
N LYS A 334 13.82 14.44 3.47
CA LYS A 334 14.58 13.21 3.19
C LYS A 334 13.79 12.21 2.37
N SER A 335 12.49 12.09 2.62
CA SER A 335 11.62 11.25 1.79
C SER A 335 11.53 11.78 0.36
N ILE A 336 11.44 13.10 0.16
CA ILE A 336 11.44 13.69 -1.17
C ILE A 336 12.76 13.38 -1.89
N GLN A 337 13.90 13.56 -1.23
CA GLN A 337 15.22 13.20 -1.78
C GLN A 337 15.28 11.72 -2.15
N ARG A 338 14.83 10.84 -1.24
CA ARG A 338 14.89 9.41 -1.47
C ARG A 338 13.97 8.94 -2.60
N VAL A 339 12.77 9.50 -2.70
CA VAL A 339 11.86 9.19 -3.82
C VAL A 339 12.45 9.67 -5.15
N ARG A 340 13.07 10.85 -5.22
CA ARG A 340 13.78 11.30 -6.43
C ARG A 340 14.86 10.29 -6.83
N GLN A 341 15.68 9.87 -5.86
CA GLN A 341 16.73 8.88 -6.09
C GLN A 341 16.15 7.56 -6.62
N VAL A 342 15.18 6.99 -5.90
CA VAL A 342 14.52 5.72 -6.26
C VAL A 342 13.97 5.77 -7.67
N VAL A 343 13.22 6.83 -8.02
CA VAL A 343 12.62 6.95 -9.36
C VAL A 343 13.68 6.95 -10.45
N PHE A 344 14.73 7.76 -10.33
CA PHE A 344 15.72 7.92 -11.40
C PHE A 344 16.81 6.83 -11.45
N GLU A 345 17.03 6.09 -10.38
CA GLU A 345 17.97 4.97 -10.36
C GLU A 345 17.34 3.65 -10.82
N ASN A 346 16.01 3.53 -10.73
CA ASN A 346 15.32 2.23 -10.91
C ASN A 346 14.32 2.21 -12.06
N PHE A 347 13.86 3.36 -12.55
CA PHE A 347 12.85 3.45 -13.61
C PHE A 347 13.36 4.26 -14.80
N ASP A 348 13.14 3.72 -16.00
CA ASP A 348 13.38 4.45 -17.25
C ASP A 348 12.37 4.07 -18.35
N ILE A 349 12.49 4.72 -19.50
CA ILE A 349 11.56 4.57 -20.64
C ILE A 349 12.01 3.48 -21.63
N THR A 350 13.08 2.74 -21.32
CA THR A 350 13.58 1.67 -22.16
C THR A 350 12.78 0.39 -21.93
N PRO A 351 12.88 -0.61 -22.82
CA PRO A 351 12.26 -1.92 -22.60
C PRO A 351 12.68 -2.65 -21.31
N ALA A 352 13.81 -2.27 -20.70
CA ALA A 352 14.32 -2.82 -19.44
C ALA A 352 14.15 -1.85 -18.26
N GLY A 353 13.34 -0.80 -18.42
CA GLY A 353 13.22 0.32 -17.47
C GLY A 353 12.39 0.05 -16.22
N LEU A 354 12.21 -1.22 -15.83
CA LEU A 354 11.58 -1.61 -14.57
C LEU A 354 12.62 -2.30 -13.68
N PRO A 355 12.59 -2.07 -12.36
CA PRO A 355 13.55 -2.68 -11.44
C PRO A 355 13.28 -4.18 -11.18
N GLY A 356 12.13 -4.69 -11.61
CA GLY A 356 11.68 -6.05 -11.41
C GLY A 356 10.48 -6.37 -12.29
N ASN A 357 9.70 -7.37 -11.90
CA ASN A 357 8.41 -7.63 -12.54
C ASN A 357 7.47 -6.43 -12.29
N ASP A 358 6.49 -6.19 -13.19
CA ASP A 358 5.51 -5.12 -12.99
C ASP A 358 4.38 -5.52 -12.03
N ASP A 359 4.25 -6.82 -11.74
CA ASP A 359 3.34 -7.46 -10.76
C ASP A 359 1.95 -6.84 -10.72
N GLN A 360 1.28 -6.91 -11.87
CA GLN A 360 -0.05 -6.34 -12.08
C GLN A 360 -0.16 -4.84 -11.79
N ALA A 361 0.81 -4.08 -12.29
CA ALA A 361 0.91 -2.66 -12.07
C ALA A 361 1.24 -2.27 -10.62
N ALA A 362 1.78 -3.16 -9.79
CA ALA A 362 2.38 -2.79 -8.52
C ALA A 362 3.50 -1.75 -8.74
N MET A 363 4.48 -2.06 -9.60
CA MET A 363 5.56 -1.12 -9.97
C MET A 363 5.04 0.13 -10.68
N ALA A 364 4.09 -0.04 -11.60
CA ALA A 364 3.49 1.08 -12.31
C ALA A 364 2.75 2.04 -11.37
N SER A 365 1.96 1.52 -10.43
CA SER A 365 1.16 2.35 -9.53
C SER A 365 2.00 3.06 -8.47
N VAL A 366 3.03 2.41 -7.90
CA VAL A 366 3.96 3.09 -6.98
C VAL A 366 4.73 4.20 -7.71
N LEU A 367 5.17 3.96 -8.96
CA LEU A 367 5.81 4.99 -9.77
C LEU A 367 4.83 6.13 -10.08
N ALA A 368 3.58 5.85 -10.44
CA ALA A 368 2.59 6.87 -10.71
C ALA A 368 2.38 7.78 -9.48
N PHE A 369 2.24 7.21 -8.28
CA PHE A 369 2.14 7.97 -7.04
C PHE A 369 3.38 8.83 -6.78
N HIS A 370 4.59 8.28 -6.91
CA HIS A 370 5.82 9.05 -6.78
C HIS A 370 5.88 10.22 -7.77
N LEU A 371 5.53 10.01 -9.05
CA LEU A 371 5.53 11.06 -10.07
C LEU A 371 4.51 12.15 -9.79
N LEU A 372 3.35 11.79 -9.24
CA LEU A 372 2.33 12.74 -8.77
C LEU A 372 2.74 13.44 -7.46
N GLY A 373 3.82 13.00 -6.81
CA GLY A 373 4.25 13.58 -5.54
C GLY A 373 3.36 13.18 -4.38
N LEU A 374 2.85 11.94 -4.38
CA LEU A 374 1.96 11.41 -3.36
C LEU A 374 2.36 9.98 -2.98
N TYR A 375 1.87 9.48 -1.84
CA TYR A 375 1.91 8.05 -1.51
C TYR A 375 0.67 7.66 -0.68
N PRO A 376 -0.10 6.63 -1.04
CA PRO A 376 -1.29 6.23 -0.29
C PRO A 376 -0.94 5.38 0.93
N ILE A 377 -1.69 5.51 2.02
CA ILE A 377 -1.68 4.52 3.10
C ILE A 377 -2.87 3.58 2.87
N PRO A 378 -2.64 2.35 2.37
CA PRO A 378 -3.72 1.45 1.98
C PRO A 378 -4.61 1.09 3.18
N GLY A 379 -5.88 0.79 2.94
CA GLY A 379 -6.87 0.55 4.00
C GLY A 379 -7.29 1.81 4.78
N THR A 380 -6.78 3.00 4.44
CA THR A 380 -7.14 4.28 5.08
C THR A 380 -7.54 5.34 4.05
N SER A 381 -7.97 6.51 4.52
CA SER A 381 -8.19 7.72 3.71
C SER A 381 -6.93 8.59 3.56
N GLN A 382 -5.81 8.23 4.19
CA GLN A 382 -4.63 9.11 4.27
C GLN A 382 -3.70 8.94 3.06
N PHE A 383 -3.24 10.08 2.52
CA PHE A 383 -2.21 10.15 1.47
C PHE A 383 -1.06 11.04 1.95
N LEU A 384 0.18 10.58 1.85
CA LEU A 384 1.35 11.37 2.19
C LEU A 384 1.73 12.30 1.04
N ILE A 385 2.26 13.47 1.39
CA ILE A 385 2.59 14.56 0.48
C ILE A 385 4.08 14.58 0.21
N LEU A 386 4.47 14.26 -1.01
CA LEU A 386 5.83 14.45 -1.52
C LEU A 386 5.86 15.72 -2.41
N SER A 387 6.85 15.80 -3.29
CA SER A 387 6.95 16.87 -4.28
C SER A 387 6.63 16.31 -5.68
N PRO A 388 5.64 16.85 -6.40
CA PRO A 388 5.31 16.38 -7.74
C PRO A 388 6.48 16.49 -8.73
N PHE A 389 6.48 15.66 -9.77
CA PHE A 389 7.43 15.72 -10.89
C PHE A 389 6.94 16.62 -12.04
N THR A 390 5.80 17.28 -11.84
CA THR A 390 5.10 18.12 -12.83
C THR A 390 4.66 19.44 -12.18
N PRO A 391 4.57 20.56 -12.94
CA PRO A 391 4.09 21.83 -12.39
C PRO A 391 2.62 21.80 -11.96
N ASN A 392 1.79 20.98 -12.61
CA ASN A 392 0.41 20.74 -12.18
C ASN A 392 -0.14 19.45 -12.79
N TYR A 393 -1.15 18.89 -12.12
CA TYR A 393 -1.96 17.80 -12.65
C TYR A 393 -3.41 17.89 -12.15
N THR A 394 -4.34 17.32 -12.90
CA THR A 394 -5.74 17.16 -12.51
C THR A 394 -6.11 15.68 -12.46
N ILE A 395 -6.70 15.25 -11.36
CA ILE A 395 -7.31 13.93 -11.21
C ILE A 395 -8.81 14.08 -11.34
N HIS A 396 -9.42 13.37 -12.28
CA HIS A 396 -10.85 13.35 -12.53
C HIS A 396 -11.48 12.09 -11.95
N ASN A 397 -12.38 12.27 -10.98
CA ASN A 397 -13.22 11.20 -10.48
C ASN A 397 -14.61 11.32 -11.10
N THR A 398 -14.86 10.52 -12.14
CA THR A 398 -16.09 10.62 -12.93
C THR A 398 -17.33 10.16 -12.19
N TYR A 399 -17.18 9.28 -11.18
CA TYR A 399 -18.30 8.78 -10.38
C TYR A 399 -18.78 9.81 -9.35
N LEU A 400 -17.84 10.39 -8.59
CA LEU A 400 -18.15 11.48 -7.65
C LEU A 400 -18.44 12.80 -8.37
N ASN A 401 -18.17 12.87 -9.67
CA ASN A 401 -18.26 14.07 -10.49
C ASN A 401 -17.41 15.22 -9.91
N THR A 402 -16.21 14.88 -9.46
CA THR A 402 -15.23 15.82 -8.91
C THR A 402 -13.95 15.82 -9.72
N SER A 403 -13.20 16.91 -9.61
CA SER A 403 -11.86 17.02 -10.19
C SER A 403 -10.99 17.76 -9.20
N THR A 404 -9.81 17.21 -8.95
CA THR A 404 -8.81 17.81 -8.05
C THR A 404 -7.63 18.26 -8.87
N THR A 405 -7.35 19.56 -8.90
CA THR A 405 -6.16 20.12 -9.54
C THR A 405 -5.10 20.37 -8.49
N VAL A 406 -3.96 19.71 -8.62
CA VAL A 406 -2.79 19.92 -7.77
C VAL A 406 -1.79 20.79 -8.52
N THR A 407 -1.41 21.92 -7.93
CA THR A 407 -0.44 22.88 -8.47
C THR A 407 0.81 22.90 -7.60
N THR A 408 1.98 22.70 -8.23
CA THR A 408 3.28 22.82 -7.58
C THR A 408 3.75 24.28 -7.66
N LEU A 409 3.40 25.09 -6.67
CA LEU A 409 3.83 26.49 -6.62
C LEU A 409 5.34 26.57 -6.35
N GLY A 410 6.07 27.24 -7.23
CA GLY A 410 7.53 27.28 -7.17
C GLY A 410 8.23 26.11 -7.87
N PHE A 411 7.51 25.35 -8.71
CA PHE A 411 8.09 24.24 -9.50
C PHE A 411 9.40 24.64 -10.18
N ASP A 412 10.48 23.93 -9.86
CA ASP A 412 11.78 24.07 -10.50
C ASP A 412 12.13 22.80 -11.28
N PRO A 413 12.17 22.84 -12.63
CA PRO A 413 12.58 21.70 -13.45
C PRO A 413 13.97 21.13 -13.09
N LYS A 414 14.86 21.92 -12.48
CA LYS A 414 16.18 21.45 -12.03
C LYS A 414 16.10 20.41 -10.91
N SER A 415 14.98 20.35 -10.19
CA SER A 415 14.75 19.34 -9.13
C SER A 415 14.45 17.94 -9.68
N ILE A 416 14.18 17.81 -10.98
CA ILE A 416 13.72 16.58 -11.64
C ILE A 416 14.93 15.72 -12.05
N GLN A 417 15.64 15.20 -11.05
CA GLN A 417 16.79 14.30 -11.20
C GLN A 417 17.06 13.51 -9.90
N ALA A 418 17.88 12.45 -9.97
CA ALA A 418 18.14 11.55 -8.83
C ALA A 418 18.62 12.28 -7.56
N THR A 419 19.55 13.22 -7.72
CA THR A 419 20.03 14.08 -6.63
C THR A 419 19.57 15.51 -6.88
N ILE A 420 18.74 16.05 -5.99
CA ILE A 420 18.26 17.45 -6.11
C ILE A 420 19.46 18.41 -6.00
N PRO A 421 19.71 19.30 -6.99
CA PRO A 421 20.79 20.28 -6.90
C PRO A 421 20.59 21.28 -5.75
N ASP A 422 21.69 21.79 -5.22
CA ASP A 422 21.67 22.96 -4.35
C ASP A 422 20.97 24.14 -5.06
N GLY A 423 20.01 24.77 -4.37
CA GLY A 423 19.23 25.89 -4.89
C GLY A 423 18.10 25.51 -5.84
N ALA A 424 17.78 24.21 -6.01
CA ALA A 424 16.59 23.78 -6.73
C ALA A 424 15.40 23.60 -5.79
N ALA A 425 14.25 24.21 -6.12
CA ALA A 425 13.06 24.13 -5.29
C ALA A 425 12.37 22.76 -5.44
N ALA A 426 12.29 22.02 -4.33
CA ALA A 426 11.74 20.67 -4.30
C ALA A 426 11.06 20.32 -2.97
N TYR A 427 11.40 21.02 -1.88
CA TYR A 427 10.94 20.66 -0.54
C TYR A 427 9.62 21.33 -0.24
N VAL A 428 8.64 20.56 0.25
CA VAL A 428 7.30 21.09 0.54
C VAL A 428 7.36 22.06 1.70
N LYS A 429 7.09 23.33 1.43
CA LYS A 429 7.10 24.43 2.39
C LYS A 429 5.72 24.62 3.02
N ASN A 430 4.69 24.64 2.19
CA ASN A 430 3.31 24.87 2.60
C ASN A 430 2.34 24.14 1.69
N VAL A 431 1.16 23.86 2.20
CA VAL A 431 0.09 23.20 1.46
C VAL A 431 -1.23 23.89 1.73
N THR A 432 -1.99 24.19 0.67
CA THR A 432 -3.30 24.82 0.75
C THR A 432 -4.32 23.95 0.02
N ILE A 433 -5.46 23.67 0.65
CA ILE A 433 -6.57 22.90 0.09
C ILE A 433 -7.76 23.84 -0.02
N ASN A 434 -8.26 24.06 -1.24
CA ASN A 434 -9.41 24.93 -1.51
C ASN A 434 -9.29 26.33 -0.89
N GLY A 435 -8.08 26.90 -0.93
CA GLY A 435 -7.77 28.21 -0.37
C GLY A 435 -7.55 28.25 1.15
N VAL A 436 -7.66 27.11 1.84
CA VAL A 436 -7.41 26.98 3.28
C VAL A 436 -6.04 26.34 3.51
N GLU A 437 -5.19 27.00 4.29
CA GLU A 437 -3.88 26.48 4.67
C GLU A 437 -4.04 25.21 5.51
N SER A 438 -3.33 24.15 5.10
CA SER A 438 -3.33 22.88 5.82
C SER A 438 -2.48 22.98 7.09
N PRO A 439 -2.94 22.47 8.23
CA PRO A 439 -2.17 22.53 9.47
C PRO A 439 -0.91 21.64 9.43
N THR A 440 -0.94 20.59 8.60
CA THR A 440 0.21 19.73 8.28
C THR A 440 0.54 19.84 6.80
N LYS A 441 1.83 19.66 6.47
CA LYS A 441 2.31 19.58 5.10
C LYS A 441 2.79 18.18 4.69
N CYS A 442 2.55 17.18 5.53
CA CYS A 442 2.99 15.79 5.31
C CYS A 442 1.92 14.84 4.80
N HIS A 443 0.63 15.15 4.97
CA HIS A 443 -0.45 14.28 4.52
C HIS A 443 -1.75 15.03 4.20
N PHE A 444 -2.58 14.37 3.40
CA PHE A 444 -3.97 14.71 3.10
C PHE A 444 -4.91 13.61 3.58
N ASP A 445 -6.18 13.96 3.72
CA ASP A 445 -7.29 13.03 3.83
C ASP A 445 -8.08 12.99 2.52
N PHE A 446 -8.49 11.80 2.09
CA PHE A 446 -9.26 11.56 0.87
C PHE A 446 -10.52 12.42 0.80
N TYR A 447 -11.20 12.64 1.94
CA TYR A 447 -12.45 13.38 1.98
C TYR A 447 -12.26 14.87 1.72
N ASP A 448 -11.17 15.45 2.23
CA ASP A 448 -10.90 16.88 2.07
C ASP A 448 -10.36 17.24 0.68
N VAL A 449 -9.72 16.28 0.01
CA VAL A 449 -9.03 16.52 -1.26
C VAL A 449 -9.77 15.89 -2.43
N PHE A 450 -9.77 14.56 -2.53
CA PHE A 450 -10.21 13.87 -3.76
C PHE A 450 -11.72 13.70 -3.84
N ARG A 451 -12.37 13.49 -2.69
CA ARG A 451 -13.83 13.40 -2.62
C ARG A 451 -14.49 14.76 -2.79
N ALA A 452 -13.93 15.81 -2.19
CA ALA A 452 -14.43 17.17 -2.33
C ALA A 452 -14.11 17.77 -3.72
N GLY A 453 -12.95 17.44 -4.28
CA GLY A 453 -12.40 18.09 -5.46
C GLY A 453 -11.90 19.51 -5.17
N GLY A 454 -11.58 20.23 -6.24
CA GLY A 454 -11.13 21.61 -6.20
C GLY A 454 -9.62 21.75 -6.36
N ASP A 455 -9.03 22.74 -5.69
CA ASP A 455 -7.64 23.14 -5.91
C ASP A 455 -6.76 22.81 -4.69
N VAL A 456 -5.64 22.13 -4.94
CA VAL A 456 -4.56 21.92 -3.97
C VAL A 456 -3.33 22.63 -4.47
N ILE A 457 -2.70 23.43 -3.60
CA ILE A 457 -1.43 24.10 -3.89
C ILE A 457 -0.37 23.50 -2.97
N ILE A 458 0.65 22.89 -3.56
CA ILE A 458 1.86 22.44 -2.87
C ILE A 458 2.95 23.46 -3.17
N GLU A 459 3.25 24.34 -2.22
CA GLU A 459 4.35 25.31 -2.33
C GLU A 459 5.68 24.62 -2.03
N VAL A 460 6.62 24.68 -2.96
CA VAL A 460 7.97 24.13 -2.80
C VAL A 460 9.03 25.23 -2.62
N THR A 461 10.10 24.89 -1.91
CA THR A 461 11.25 25.75 -1.65
C THR A 461 12.56 25.00 -1.89
N ASP A 462 13.64 25.76 -2.12
CA ASP A 462 15.02 25.29 -2.18
C ASP A 462 15.67 25.26 -0.78
N ASP A 463 15.06 25.88 0.22
CA ASP A 463 15.49 25.84 1.62
C ASP A 463 14.98 24.57 2.31
N ILE A 464 15.85 23.56 2.40
CA ILE A 464 15.54 22.29 3.07
C ILE A 464 15.06 22.49 4.52
N ALA A 465 15.53 23.52 5.23
CA ALA A 465 15.14 23.74 6.62
C ALA A 465 13.67 24.18 6.74
N GLN A 466 13.13 24.85 5.72
CA GLN A 466 11.71 25.23 5.65
C GLN A 466 10.80 24.06 5.24
N GLY A 467 11.35 23.01 4.64
CA GLY A 467 10.59 21.86 4.15
C GLY A 467 10.82 20.55 4.90
N ASN A 468 11.63 20.53 5.97
CA ASN A 468 11.99 19.30 6.69
C ASN A 468 11.32 19.18 8.06
N ASP A 469 10.01 19.40 8.09
CA ASP A 469 9.12 19.15 9.22
C ASP A 469 7.70 18.93 8.68
N CYS A 470 6.79 18.37 9.48
CA CYS A 470 5.40 18.13 9.07
C CYS A 470 4.43 19.24 9.50
N GLY A 471 4.88 20.35 10.09
CA GLY A 471 4.00 21.34 10.68
C GLY A 471 3.35 20.81 11.96
N SER A 472 2.01 20.78 12.01
CA SER A 472 1.27 20.43 13.23
C SER A 472 1.28 18.95 13.59
N ALA A 473 1.43 18.05 12.61
CA ALA A 473 1.28 16.61 12.81
C ALA A 473 2.03 15.79 11.76
N VAL A 474 2.70 14.73 12.22
CA VAL A 474 3.21 13.65 11.37
C VAL A 474 2.06 12.75 10.90
N PRO A 475 2.26 11.87 9.90
CA PRO A 475 1.24 10.91 9.49
C PRO A 475 0.73 10.02 10.62
N GLU A 476 -0.50 9.51 10.44
CA GLU A 476 -1.20 8.83 11.51
C GLU A 476 -0.63 7.42 11.76
N SER A 477 -0.71 6.98 13.01
CA SER A 477 -0.32 5.65 13.43
C SER A 477 -1.20 5.23 14.59
N VAL A 478 -1.60 3.96 14.61
CA VAL A 478 -2.48 3.41 15.65
C VAL A 478 -1.93 3.65 17.07
N SER A 479 -0.62 3.50 17.29
CA SER A 479 0.04 3.75 18.57
C SER A 479 -0.08 5.19 19.09
N MET A 480 -0.34 6.14 18.20
CA MET A 480 -0.57 7.55 18.53
C MET A 480 -2.05 7.91 18.67
N GLY A 481 -2.95 6.93 18.61
CA GLY A 481 -4.40 7.16 18.52
C GLY A 481 -4.88 7.54 17.12
N GLY A 482 -4.01 7.45 16.11
CA GLY A 482 -4.37 7.62 14.71
C GLY A 482 -5.35 6.54 14.24
N PHE A 483 -6.11 6.88 13.20
CA PHE A 483 -7.18 6.09 12.61
C PHE A 483 -8.30 5.75 13.61
N GLY A 484 -8.34 6.38 14.80
CA GLY A 484 -9.30 6.12 15.87
C GLY A 484 -10.75 6.53 15.56
N SER A 485 -10.96 7.28 14.48
CA SER A 485 -12.25 7.77 14.03
C SER A 485 -12.35 7.76 12.51
N LEU A 486 -13.54 7.50 11.99
CA LEU A 486 -13.86 7.64 10.56
C LEU A 486 -14.73 8.87 10.32
N ARG A 487 -14.71 9.38 9.10
CA ARG A 487 -15.39 10.63 8.70
C ARG A 487 -16.73 10.40 8.04
#